data_AF-A0AAD4PQL6-F1
#
_entry.id   AF-A0AAD4PQL6-F1
#
_cell.length_a   1.000
_cell.length_b   1.000
_cell.length_c   1.000
_cell.angle_alpha   90.00
_cell.angle_beta   90.00
_cell.angle_gamma   90.00
#
_symmetry.space_group_name_H-M   'P 1'
#
loop_
_entity.id
_entity.type
_entity.pdbx_description
1 polymer ?
#
loop_
_entity_poly.entity_id
_entity_poly.type
_entity_poly.pdbx_seq_one_letter_code
_entity_poly.pdbx_strand_id
1 'polypeptide(L)' 'MGKKSSKLKQDTIDRLTTDTYCEHKGFLKDCPNGLLTEQGFIKIYKQFFPQGDPSKFASLVFRVFDENNVSIK' A
#
# COMPACT_ATOMS: atom_id res chain seq x y z
N MET A 1 -26.18 -7.64 12.14
CA MET A 1 -25.10 -6.75 12.65
C MET A 1 -24.62 -7.32 13.99
N GLY A 2 -23.31 -7.54 14.14
CA GLY A 2 -22.70 -8.57 15.02
C GLY A 2 -22.95 -8.49 16.54
N LYS A 3 -22.84 -9.66 17.21
CA LYS A 3 -23.00 -9.89 18.66
C LYS A 3 -21.97 -9.09 19.49
N LYS A 4 -22.43 -8.48 20.59
CA LYS A 4 -21.61 -7.66 21.51
C LYS A 4 -20.46 -8.42 22.21
N SER A 5 -20.49 -9.76 22.24
CA SER A 5 -19.45 -10.59 22.85
C SER A 5 -18.22 -10.85 21.95
N SER A 6 -18.22 -10.32 20.73
CA SER A 6 -17.16 -10.51 19.73
C SER A 6 -16.18 -9.33 19.67
N LYS A 7 -16.25 -8.38 20.60
CA LYS A 7 -15.29 -7.27 20.65
C LYS A 7 -13.90 -7.81 20.97
N LEU A 8 -12.97 -7.60 20.06
CA LEU A 8 -11.56 -7.93 20.24
C LEU A 8 -11.03 -7.26 21.52
N LYS A 9 -10.16 -7.96 22.23
CA LYS A 9 -9.52 -7.42 23.44
C LYS A 9 -8.75 -6.15 23.06
N GLN A 10 -8.70 -5.20 24.00
CA GLN A 10 -8.07 -3.89 23.78
C GLN A 10 -6.62 -4.04 23.29
N ASP A 11 -5.83 -4.94 23.88
CA ASP A 11 -4.48 -5.28 23.40
C ASP A 11 -4.41 -5.73 21.95
N THR A 12 -5.41 -6.49 21.48
CA THR A 12 -5.46 -6.93 20.08
C THR A 12 -5.79 -5.76 19.16
N ILE A 13 -6.67 -4.85 19.59
CA ILE A 13 -6.98 -3.62 18.86
C ILE A 13 -5.75 -2.71 18.82
N ASP A 14 -5.02 -2.53 19.92
CA ASP A 14 -3.84 -1.68 19.98
C ASP A 14 -2.68 -2.25 19.14
N ARG A 15 -2.47 -3.57 19.15
CA ARG A 15 -1.51 -4.23 18.26
C ARG A 15 -1.90 -4.07 16.79
N LEU A 16 -3.15 -4.38 16.44
CA LEU A 16 -3.66 -4.22 15.08
C LEU A 16 -3.53 -2.77 14.61
N THR A 17 -3.85 -1.80 15.47
CA THR A 17 -3.76 -0.37 15.14
C THR A 17 -2.30 0.06 14.97
N THR A 18 -1.39 -0.42 15.84
CA THR A 18 0.04 -0.11 15.76
C THR A 18 0.67 -0.67 14.49
N ASP A 19 0.36 -1.92 14.13
CA ASP A 19 0.91 -2.56 12.93
C ASP A 19 0.33 -1.95 11.65
N THR A 20 -0.97 -1.62 11.63
CA THR A 20 -1.65 -1.05 10.45
C THR A 20 -1.25 0.42 10.19
N TYR A 21 -0.93 1.20 11.24
CA TYR A 21 -0.62 2.63 11.09
C TYR A 21 0.82 2.93 10.62
N CYS A 22 1.70 1.92 10.67
CA CYS A 22 3.10 2.02 10.23
C CYS A 22 3.22 2.26 8.72
N GLU A 23 2.42 1.54 7.92
CA GLU A 23 2.53 1.54 6.46
C GLU A 23 2.18 2.91 5.84
N HIS A 24 1.21 3.61 6.42
CA HIS A 24 0.78 4.93 5.92
C HIS A 24 1.83 6.02 6.17
N LYS A 25 2.56 5.96 7.28
CA LYS A 25 3.63 6.92 7.58
C LYS A 25 4.87 6.68 6.72
N GLY A 26 5.21 5.42 6.45
CA GLY A 26 6.26 5.07 5.49
C GLY A 26 5.94 5.60 4.09
N PHE A 27 4.71 5.37 3.64
CA PHE A 27 4.23 5.85 2.34
C PHE A 27 4.28 7.38 2.20
N LEU A 28 3.83 8.12 3.22
CA LEU A 28 3.89 9.59 3.21
C LEU A 28 5.32 10.15 3.28
N LYS A 29 6.27 9.40 3.85
CA LYS A 29 7.69 9.79 3.87
C LYS A 29 8.32 9.66 2.49
N ASP A 30 7.96 8.61 1.75
CA ASP A 30 8.50 8.36 0.40
C ASP A 30 7.74 9.13 -0.69
N CYS A 31 6.48 9.48 -0.45
CA CYS A 31 5.61 10.29 -1.32
C CYS A 31 5.00 11.48 -0.55
N PRO A 32 5.76 12.56 -0.30
CA PRO A 32 5.32 13.70 0.53
C PRO A 32 4.16 14.51 -0.06
N ASN A 33 3.94 14.40 -1.37
CA ASN A 33 2.82 15.00 -2.11
C ASN A 33 1.65 14.02 -2.33
N GLY A 34 1.75 12.78 -1.83
CA GLY A 34 0.74 11.74 -2.04
C GLY A 34 0.67 11.22 -3.49
N LEU A 35 1.63 11.60 -4.35
CA LEU A 35 1.70 11.16 -5.73
C LEU A 35 2.82 10.14 -5.90
N LEU A 36 2.48 8.96 -6.41
CA LEU A 36 3.43 7.90 -6.71
C LEU A 36 3.53 7.72 -8.22
N THR A 37 4.74 7.73 -8.76
CA THR A 37 4.99 7.44 -10.19
C THR A 37 5.12 5.95 -10.42
N GLU A 38 4.90 5.49 -11.65
CA GLU A 38 5.04 4.08 -12.03
C GLU A 38 6.41 3.51 -11.63
N GLN A 39 7.49 4.26 -11.87
CA GLN A 39 8.85 3.88 -11.47
C GLN A 39 9.00 3.74 -9.94
N GLY A 40 8.37 4.62 -9.18
CA GLY A 40 8.32 4.53 -7.71
C GLY A 40 7.56 3.28 -7.25
N PHE A 41 6.42 3.00 -7.88
CA PHE A 41 5.60 1.83 -7.59
C PHE A 41 6.33 0.52 -7.88
N ILE A 42 7.01 0.41 -9.03
CA ILE A 42 7.83 -0.77 -9.38
C ILE A 42 8.94 -1.00 -8.35
N LYS A 43 9.60 0.07 -7.89
CA LYS A 43 10.68 -0.03 -6.89
C LYS A 43 10.17 -0.55 -5.55
N ILE A 44 9.01 -0.08 -5.08
CA ILE A 44 8.35 -0.58 -3.88
C ILE A 44 7.97 -2.05 -4.06
N TYR A 45 7.35 -2.40 -5.20
CA TYR A 45 6.95 -3.78 -5.50
C TYR A 45 8.15 -4.75 -5.52
N LYS A 46 9.31 -4.29 -5.98
CA LYS A 46 10.55 -5.08 -6.01
C LYS A 46 11.16 -5.31 -4.63
N GLN A 47 10.90 -4.43 -3.65
CA GLN A 47 11.32 -4.68 -2.26
C GLN A 47 10.55 -5.84 -1.63
N PHE A 48 9.28 -6.01 -1.99
CA PHE A 48 8.46 -7.14 -1.52
C PHE A 48 8.76 -8.45 -2.25
N PHE A 49 9.14 -8.37 -3.54
CA PHE A 49 9.41 -9.54 -4.39
C PHE A 49 10.80 -9.47 -5.04
N PRO A 50 11.89 -9.71 -4.28
CA PRO A 50 13.26 -9.54 -4.78
C PRO A 50 13.68 -10.59 -5.82
N GLN A 51 13.01 -11.74 -5.88
CA GLN A 51 13.37 -12.87 -6.78
C GLN A 51 12.57 -12.88 -8.10
N GLY A 52 11.88 -11.81 -8.45
CA GLY A 52 11.10 -11.70 -9.70
C GLY A 52 11.33 -10.39 -10.43
N ASP A 53 10.81 -10.31 -11.66
CA ASP A 53 10.64 -9.03 -12.37
C ASP A 53 9.19 -8.55 -12.17
N PRO A 54 8.93 -7.69 -11.17
CA PRO A 54 7.59 -7.20 -10.92
C PRO A 54 7.13 -6.18 -11.96
N SER A 55 7.99 -5.73 -12.89
CA SER A 55 7.70 -4.58 -13.74
C SER A 55 6.38 -4.73 -14.50
N LYS A 56 6.13 -5.87 -15.15
CA LYS A 56 4.89 -6.08 -15.91
C LYS A 56 3.63 -6.09 -15.05
N PHE A 57 3.70 -6.72 -13.87
CA PHE A 57 2.56 -6.81 -12.96
C PHE A 57 2.32 -5.48 -12.23
N ALA A 58 3.40 -4.84 -11.80
CA ALA A 58 3.35 -3.54 -11.16
C ALA A 58 2.82 -2.47 -12.12
N SER A 59 3.22 -2.46 -13.39
CA SER A 59 2.64 -1.58 -14.42
C SER A 59 1.15 -1.85 -14.64
N LEU A 60 0.71 -3.12 -14.65
CA LEU A 60 -0.70 -3.47 -14.78
C LEU A 60 -1.52 -2.94 -13.59
N VAL A 61 -1.04 -3.18 -12.36
CA VAL A 61 -1.69 -2.71 -11.14
C VAL A 61 -1.71 -1.18 -11.12
N PHE A 62 -0.59 -0.53 -11.42
CA PHE A 62 -0.51 0.93 -11.50
C PHE A 62 -1.53 1.49 -12.48
N ARG A 63 -1.67 0.90 -13.67
CA ARG A 63 -2.66 1.30 -14.68
C ARG A 63 -4.11 1.11 -14.22
N VAL A 64 -4.40 0.10 -13.42
CA VAL A 64 -5.75 -0.16 -12.88
C VAL A 64 -6.11 0.84 -11.78
N PHE A 65 -5.14 1.30 -11.00
CA PHE A 65 -5.34 2.20 -9.87
C PHE A 65 -5.06 3.69 -10.16
N ASP A 66 -4.39 4.03 -11.28
CA ASP A 66 -4.17 5.42 -11.72
C ASP A 66 -5.46 6.02 -12.32
N GLU A 67 -6.34 6.53 -11.45
CA GLU A 67 -7.57 7.24 -11.86
C GLU A 67 -7.29 8.52 -12.68
N ASN A 68 -6.08 9.08 -12.57
CA ASN A 68 -5.73 10.34 -13.23
C ASN A 68 -5.27 10.15 -14.68
N ASN A 69 -5.12 8.92 -15.17
CA ASN A 69 -4.65 8.59 -16.53
C ASN A 69 -3.37 9.35 -16.95
N VAL A 70 -2.54 9.79 -16.01
CA VAL A 70 -1.38 10.66 -16.31
C VAL A 70 -0.31 9.88 -17.09
N SER A 71 -0.37 8.55 -17.04
CA SER A 71 0.54 7.64 -17.73
C SER A 71 0.23 7.48 -19.23
N ILE A 72 -0.82 8.12 -19.77
CA ILE A 72 -1.08 8.20 -21.21
C ILE A 72 -0.54 9.55 -21.74
N LYS A 73 0.79 9.68 -21.81
CA LYS A 73 1.47 10.60 -22.73
C LYS A 73 2.77 9.99 -23.21
#